data_AF-A0A7X3WFH8-F1
#
_entry.id   AF-A0A7X3WFH8-F1
#
_cell.length_a   1.000
_cell.length_b   1.000
_cell.length_c   1.000
_cell.angle_alpha   90.00
_cell.angle_beta   90.00
_cell.angle_gamma   90.00
#
_symmetry.space_group_name_H-M   'P 1'
#
loop_
_entity.id
_entity.type
_entity.pdbx_description
1 polymer ?
#
loop_
_entity_poly.entity_id
_entity_poly.type
_entity_poly.pdbx_seq_one_letter_code
_entity_poly.pdbx_strand_id
1 'polypeptide(L)'
;MRVLIVAKTRMGSGACIGGITETGESVRLVPLNADPHEGANREYEVGDVWEITGEPETSLTPPHNENFVVHSKSRIYRMDDSRELIRAIELLMPPKFGDPLQLYEGLLQTTSIGSLYVPPGRDVPPYSTMFWKTDKQLTLETDKKKNLCYRYPTENGGFTLTFVGFQKPLKTIPADTLLRVSLHIGGDHKIDHTLNCAAMCKSLDGFLKR
;
A
#
# COMPACT_ATOMS: atom_id res chain seq x y z
N MET A 1 20.32 -7.23 1.88
CA MET A 1 19.23 -7.68 1.00
C MET A 1 18.93 -6.62 -0.04
N ARG A 2 18.43 -7.01 -1.22
CA ARG A 2 17.93 -6.06 -2.22
C ARG A 2 16.45 -5.82 -2.04
N VAL A 3 16.04 -4.56 -2.13
CA VAL A 3 14.65 -4.13 -1.95
C VAL A 3 14.23 -3.22 -3.09
N LEU A 4 13.17 -3.61 -3.79
CA LEU A 4 12.45 -2.77 -4.74
C LEU A 4 11.44 -1.92 -3.98
N ILE A 5 11.53 -0.59 -4.08
CA ILE A 5 10.58 0.33 -3.45
C ILE A 5 9.30 0.37 -4.27
N VAL A 6 8.18 -0.01 -3.65
CA VAL A 6 6.87 -0.09 -4.29
C VAL A 6 5.83 0.80 -3.63
N ALA A 7 6.15 1.45 -2.51
CA ALA A 7 5.25 2.40 -1.90
C ALA A 7 5.97 3.53 -1.19
N LYS A 8 5.41 4.72 -1.33
CA LYS A 8 5.75 5.90 -0.53
C LYS A 8 4.44 6.58 -0.15
N THR A 9 4.09 6.53 1.12
CA THR A 9 2.83 7.07 1.65
C THR A 9 3.08 8.11 2.72
N ARG A 10 2.21 9.11 2.81
CA ARG A 10 2.37 10.23 3.74
C ARG A 10 2.29 9.74 5.17
N MET A 11 3.24 10.17 6.00
CA MET A 11 3.27 9.86 7.42
C MET A 11 3.90 11.03 8.19
N GLY A 12 3.05 11.90 8.75
CA GLY A 12 3.52 13.17 9.32
C GLY A 12 4.25 14.02 8.27
N SER A 13 5.44 14.52 8.64
CA SER A 13 6.36 15.21 7.73
C SER A 13 7.33 14.28 7.00
N GLY A 14 7.38 13.00 7.41
CA GLY A 14 8.17 11.93 6.81
C GLY A 14 7.39 11.08 5.79
N ALA A 15 7.90 9.87 5.54
CA ALA A 15 7.30 8.92 4.62
C ALA A 15 7.33 7.49 5.16
N CYS A 16 6.21 6.78 5.01
CA CYS A 16 6.16 5.34 5.17
C CYS A 16 6.53 4.67 3.84
N ILE A 17 7.55 3.80 3.88
CA ILE A 17 8.14 3.19 2.68
C ILE A 17 7.86 1.70 2.68
N GLY A 18 7.16 1.24 1.64
CA GLY A 18 6.93 -0.18 1.38
C GLY A 18 7.84 -0.67 0.26
N GLY A 19 8.42 -1.86 0.45
CA GLY A 19 9.26 -2.53 -0.51
C GLY A 19 8.88 -4.01 -0.69
N ILE A 20 9.48 -4.62 -1.71
CA ILE A 20 9.49 -6.07 -1.91
C ILE A 20 10.95 -6.51 -1.96
N THR A 21 11.30 -7.56 -1.23
CA THR A 21 12.61 -8.19 -1.31
C THR A 21 12.78 -8.95 -2.63
N GLU A 22 14.01 -9.35 -2.94
CA GLU A 22 14.29 -10.24 -4.08
C GLU A 22 13.65 -11.63 -3.95
N THR A 23 13.22 -12.01 -2.74
CA THR A 23 12.50 -13.26 -2.43
C THR A 23 10.98 -13.12 -2.46
N GLY A 24 10.45 -11.92 -2.74
CA GLY A 24 9.00 -11.68 -2.83
C GLY A 24 8.33 -11.33 -1.50
N GLU A 25 9.11 -11.05 -0.45
CA GLU A 25 8.57 -10.68 0.86
C GLU A 25 8.30 -9.18 0.93
N SER A 26 7.16 -8.80 1.53
CA SER A 26 6.89 -7.39 1.78
C SER A 26 7.72 -6.89 2.97
N VAL A 27 8.27 -5.68 2.82
CA VAL A 27 8.99 -4.98 3.90
C VAL A 27 8.51 -3.54 4.03
N ARG A 28 8.49 -3.02 5.27
CA ARG A 28 8.35 -1.59 5.59
C ARG A 28 9.65 -1.08 6.16
N LEU A 29 10.29 -0.13 5.48
CA LEU A 29 11.60 0.37 5.89
C LEU A 29 11.44 1.36 7.05
N VAL A 30 11.99 0.99 8.21
CA VAL A 30 12.00 1.80 9.44
C VAL A 30 13.39 2.40 9.62
N PRO A 31 13.53 3.72 9.84
CA PRO A 31 14.84 4.32 10.13
C PRO A 31 15.31 3.91 11.54
N LEU A 32 16.59 3.51 11.69
CA LEU A 32 17.15 3.09 12.99
C LEU A 32 17.16 4.19 14.05
N ASN A 33 17.51 5.43 13.68
CA ASN A 33 17.78 6.53 14.61
C ASN A 33 16.97 7.80 14.30
N ALA A 34 15.76 7.65 13.74
CA ALA A 34 14.90 8.79 13.45
C ALA A 34 13.43 8.45 13.68
N ASP A 35 12.63 9.44 14.05
CA ASP A 35 11.18 9.28 14.06
C ASP A 35 10.68 9.28 12.59
N PRO A 36 9.98 8.22 12.14
CA PRO A 36 9.50 8.17 10.78
C PRO A 36 8.37 9.18 10.47
N HIS A 37 7.81 9.86 11.48
CA HIS A 37 6.89 11.00 11.37
C HIS A 37 7.60 12.36 11.22
N GLU A 38 8.91 12.43 11.52
CA GLU A 38 9.69 13.68 11.56
C GLU A 38 10.68 13.78 10.38
N GLY A 39 10.16 13.65 9.15
CA GLY A 39 10.93 13.95 7.95
C GLY A 39 11.87 12.84 7.46
N ALA A 40 11.91 11.69 8.14
CA ALA A 40 12.69 10.54 7.70
C ALA A 40 12.14 9.92 6.40
N ASN A 41 12.98 9.10 5.75
CA ASN A 41 12.64 8.27 4.59
C ASN A 41 12.18 9.03 3.32
N ARG A 42 12.46 10.32 3.21
CA ARG A 42 12.08 11.14 2.05
C ARG A 42 12.91 10.87 0.81
N GLU A 43 14.08 10.26 0.95
CA GLU A 43 15.04 9.95 -0.10
C GLU A 43 14.62 8.76 -1.00
N TYR A 44 13.74 7.88 -0.53
CA TYR A 44 13.29 6.74 -1.30
C TYR A 44 12.23 7.16 -2.31
N GLU A 45 12.29 6.62 -3.52
CA GLU A 45 11.25 6.81 -4.53
C GLU A 45 10.74 5.47 -5.07
N VAL A 46 9.45 5.41 -5.38
CA VAL A 46 8.84 4.23 -6.01
C VAL A 46 9.58 3.89 -7.31
N GLY A 47 9.97 2.63 -7.47
CA GLY A 47 10.80 2.13 -8.57
C GLY A 47 12.30 2.12 -8.26
N ASP A 48 12.75 2.71 -7.15
CA ASP A 48 14.14 2.57 -6.74
C ASP A 48 14.44 1.14 -6.29
N VAL A 49 15.65 0.66 -6.58
CA VAL A 49 16.20 -0.58 -6.04
C VAL A 49 17.39 -0.25 -5.14
N TRP A 50 17.28 -0.68 -3.88
CA TRP A 50 18.26 -0.40 -2.84
C TRP A 50 18.90 -1.69 -2.34
N GLU A 51 20.20 -1.63 -2.06
CA GLU A 51 20.88 -2.59 -1.19
C GLU A 51 20.79 -2.09 0.24
N ILE A 52 20.29 -2.93 1.14
CA ILE A 52 19.99 -2.56 2.53
C ILE A 52 20.58 -3.61 3.48
N THR A 53 21.14 -3.13 4.60
CA THR A 53 21.45 -3.97 5.78
C THR A 53 20.61 -3.51 6.98
N GLY A 54 20.33 -4.43 7.89
CA GLY A 54 19.44 -4.19 9.01
C GLY A 54 18.87 -5.48 9.56
N GLU A 55 17.76 -5.36 10.30
CA GLU A 55 17.10 -6.49 10.95
C GLU A 55 15.57 -6.31 10.98
N PRO A 56 14.79 -7.42 10.99
CA PRO A 56 13.36 -7.35 11.25
C PRO A 56 13.08 -6.78 12.64
N GLU A 57 12.05 -5.94 12.75
CA GLU A 57 11.58 -5.49 14.06
C GLU A 57 10.90 -6.65 14.82
N THR A 58 11.27 -6.84 16.09
CA THR A 58 10.84 -8.03 16.86
C THR A 58 9.59 -7.80 17.70
N SER A 59 9.22 -6.55 17.95
CA SER A 59 8.06 -6.19 18.77
C SER A 59 6.92 -5.65 17.91
N LEU A 60 6.37 -6.52 17.07
CA LEU A 60 5.31 -6.19 16.13
C LEU A 60 3.96 -6.79 16.53
N THR A 61 2.89 -6.07 16.18
CA THR A 61 1.51 -6.54 16.33
C THR A 61 1.02 -7.02 14.97
N PRO A 62 0.71 -8.32 14.80
CA PRO A 62 0.09 -8.83 13.58
C PRO A 62 -1.14 -8.02 13.19
N PRO A 63 -1.40 -7.81 11.88
CA PRO A 63 -0.71 -8.39 10.71
C PRO A 63 0.54 -7.59 10.26
N HIS A 64 0.97 -6.59 11.04
CA HIS A 64 2.04 -5.66 10.66
C HIS A 64 3.42 -6.22 10.99
N ASN A 65 3.77 -7.33 10.36
CA ASN A 65 5.01 -8.07 10.61
C ASN A 65 6.15 -7.67 9.65
N GLU A 66 5.92 -6.68 8.79
CA GLU A 66 6.82 -6.35 7.69
C GLU A 66 7.91 -5.32 8.03
N ASN A 67 7.92 -4.76 9.24
CA ASN A 67 8.89 -3.72 9.60
C ASN A 67 10.33 -4.26 9.58
N PHE A 68 11.20 -3.51 8.92
CA PHE A 68 12.62 -3.80 8.82
C PHE A 68 13.42 -2.54 9.15
N VAL A 69 14.20 -2.61 10.23
CA VAL A 69 15.02 -1.51 10.73
C VAL A 69 16.27 -1.40 9.88
N VAL A 70 16.45 -0.25 9.23
CA VAL A 70 17.53 -0.01 8.27
C VAL A 70 18.78 0.55 8.97
N HIS A 71 19.87 -0.20 8.92
CA HIS A 71 21.19 0.20 9.46
C HIS A 71 22.03 0.92 8.41
N SER A 72 22.09 0.37 7.19
CA SER A 72 22.79 1.00 6.06
C SER A 72 22.03 0.76 4.76
N LYS A 73 22.24 1.66 3.79
CA LYS A 73 21.58 1.61 2.49
C LYS A 73 22.41 2.25 1.40
N SER A 74 22.32 1.70 0.21
CA SER A 74 22.87 2.27 -1.02
C SER A 74 21.90 2.06 -2.17
N ARG A 75 21.59 3.12 -2.91
CA ARG A 75 20.73 3.01 -4.09
C ARG A 75 21.53 2.39 -5.21
N ILE A 76 21.07 1.26 -5.73
CA ILE A 76 21.75 0.56 -6.82
C ILE A 76 21.34 1.20 -8.15
N TYR A 77 20.04 1.24 -8.42
CA TYR A 77 19.48 1.83 -9.63
C TYR A 77 18.01 2.20 -9.42
N ARG A 78 17.39 2.74 -10.47
CA ARG A 78 15.97 3.06 -10.52
C ARG A 78 15.34 2.45 -11.76
N MET A 79 14.18 1.83 -11.58
CA MET A 79 13.33 1.31 -12.65
C MET A 79 12.33 2.39 -13.06
N ASP A 80 12.65 3.10 -14.14
CA ASP A 80 11.83 4.22 -14.62
C ASP A 80 10.70 3.79 -15.59
N ASP A 81 10.82 2.65 -16.29
CA ASP A 81 9.72 2.11 -17.10
C ASP A 81 8.67 1.46 -16.19
N SER A 82 7.48 2.07 -16.17
CA SER A 82 6.33 1.60 -15.40
C SER A 82 5.90 0.15 -15.69
N ARG A 83 6.07 -0.34 -16.93
CA ARG A 83 5.70 -1.71 -17.32
C ARG A 83 6.71 -2.70 -16.78
N GLU A 84 7.99 -2.36 -16.75
CA GLU A 84 9.01 -3.17 -16.09
C GLU A 84 8.73 -3.27 -14.58
N LEU A 85 8.35 -2.14 -13.96
CA LEU A 85 7.98 -2.11 -12.54
C LEU A 85 6.78 -2.99 -12.24
N ILE A 86 5.72 -2.88 -13.04
CA ILE A 86 4.53 -3.72 -12.90
C ILE A 86 4.89 -5.20 -13.06
N ARG A 87 5.67 -5.56 -14.09
CA ARG A 87 6.10 -6.96 -14.30
C ARG A 87 6.93 -7.49 -13.14
N ALA A 88 7.84 -6.69 -12.59
CA ALA A 88 8.64 -7.08 -11.44
C ALA A 88 7.76 -7.32 -10.20
N ILE A 89 6.78 -6.45 -9.96
CA ILE A 89 5.80 -6.62 -8.88
C ILE A 89 4.98 -7.90 -9.08
N GLU A 90 4.41 -8.11 -10.27
CA GLU A 90 3.60 -9.28 -10.57
C GLU A 90 4.37 -10.60 -10.43
N LEU A 91 5.67 -10.59 -10.74
CA LEU A 91 6.55 -11.75 -10.58
C LEU A 91 6.88 -12.02 -9.11
N LEU A 92 7.25 -10.99 -8.34
CA LEU A 92 7.71 -11.12 -6.96
C LEU A 92 6.56 -11.31 -5.96
N MET A 93 5.45 -10.60 -6.16
CA MET A 93 4.28 -10.65 -5.28
C MET A 93 3.00 -10.52 -6.12
N PRO A 94 2.51 -11.65 -6.70
CA PRO A 94 1.36 -11.66 -7.59
C PRO A 94 0.12 -10.98 -7.00
N PRO A 95 -0.56 -10.08 -7.74
CA PRO A 95 -1.74 -9.40 -7.23
C PRO A 95 -2.95 -10.33 -7.12
N LYS A 96 -3.82 -10.06 -6.14
CA LYS A 96 -5.18 -10.60 -6.14
C LYS A 96 -6.04 -9.83 -7.15
N PHE A 97 -7.00 -10.50 -7.78
CA PHE A 97 -7.94 -9.89 -8.73
C PHE A 97 -9.38 -10.06 -8.24
N GLY A 98 -10.23 -9.05 -8.45
CA GLY A 98 -11.67 -9.14 -8.19
C GLY A 98 -12.17 -8.22 -7.08
N ASP A 99 -13.24 -8.68 -6.39
CA ASP A 99 -13.97 -7.93 -5.38
C ASP A 99 -13.09 -7.63 -4.14
N PRO A 100 -13.10 -6.38 -3.63
CA PRO A 100 -12.36 -6.01 -2.41
C PRO A 100 -12.63 -6.89 -1.20
N LEU A 101 -13.82 -7.47 -1.04
CA LEU A 101 -14.14 -8.35 0.09
C LEU A 101 -13.40 -9.69 0.06
N GLN A 102 -12.78 -10.06 -1.07
CA GLN A 102 -11.93 -11.26 -1.16
C GLN A 102 -10.48 -11.00 -0.72
N LEU A 103 -10.13 -9.74 -0.44
CA LEU A 103 -8.80 -9.39 0.05
C LEU A 103 -8.65 -9.83 1.52
N TYR A 104 -7.40 -10.02 1.96
CA TYR A 104 -7.06 -10.43 3.32
C TYR A 104 -7.82 -11.67 3.79
N GLU A 105 -7.79 -12.71 2.95
CA GLU A 105 -8.43 -14.01 3.22
C GLU A 105 -9.95 -13.91 3.48
N GLY A 106 -10.62 -12.89 2.93
CA GLY A 106 -12.05 -12.69 3.13
C GLY A 106 -12.43 -12.10 4.49
N LEU A 107 -11.45 -11.64 5.27
CA LEU A 107 -11.66 -11.15 6.64
C LEU A 107 -12.15 -9.69 6.71
N LEU A 108 -12.27 -9.01 5.56
CA LEU A 108 -12.76 -7.64 5.52
C LEU A 108 -14.26 -7.57 5.81
N GLN A 109 -14.64 -6.58 6.60
CA GLN A 109 -16.01 -6.15 6.86
C GLN A 109 -16.22 -4.72 6.41
N THR A 110 -17.49 -4.33 6.27
CA THR A 110 -17.89 -3.00 5.81
C THR A 110 -18.62 -2.25 6.90
N THR A 111 -18.25 -1.00 7.12
CA THR A 111 -19.06 -0.06 7.89
C THR A 111 -20.31 0.35 7.12
N SER A 112 -21.28 0.99 7.79
CA SER A 112 -22.50 1.52 7.16
C SER A 112 -22.24 2.61 6.10
N ILE A 113 -21.02 3.17 6.07
CA ILE A 113 -20.59 4.19 5.09
C ILE A 113 -19.67 3.61 4.01
N GLY A 114 -19.50 2.28 3.98
CA GLY A 114 -18.72 1.56 2.96
C GLY A 114 -17.23 1.45 3.24
N SER A 115 -16.70 1.98 4.34
CA SER A 115 -15.27 1.79 4.69
C SER A 115 -14.99 0.33 5.06
N LEU A 116 -13.89 -0.21 4.53
CA LEU A 116 -13.45 -1.59 4.74
C LEU A 116 -12.49 -1.69 5.94
N TYR A 117 -12.69 -2.69 6.80
CA TYR A 117 -11.87 -2.93 7.98
C TYR A 117 -11.78 -4.42 8.34
N VAL A 118 -10.78 -4.81 9.14
CA VAL A 118 -10.71 -6.13 9.78
C VAL A 118 -11.18 -5.99 11.23
N PRO A 119 -12.21 -6.75 11.68
CA PRO A 119 -12.71 -6.69 13.04
C PRO A 119 -11.72 -7.31 14.05
N PRO A 120 -11.75 -6.86 15.32
CA PRO A 120 -10.93 -7.44 16.37
C PRO A 120 -11.32 -8.88 16.72
N GLY A 121 -10.35 -9.70 17.13
CA GLY A 121 -10.57 -10.75 18.12
C GLY A 121 -10.80 -12.20 17.66
N ARG A 122 -10.56 -12.59 16.41
CA ARG A 122 -10.53 -14.05 16.04
C ARG A 122 -9.49 -14.40 14.99
N ASP A 123 -9.56 -13.78 13.82
CA ASP A 123 -8.69 -14.10 12.69
C ASP A 123 -7.92 -12.85 12.27
N VAL A 124 -6.60 -12.97 12.24
CA VAL A 124 -5.70 -11.91 11.79
C VAL A 124 -5.14 -12.33 10.43
N PRO A 125 -5.25 -11.47 9.39
CA PRO A 125 -4.62 -11.76 8.11
C PRO A 125 -3.12 -12.05 8.28
N PRO A 126 -2.53 -12.93 7.46
CA PRO A 126 -1.10 -13.23 7.58
C PRO A 126 -0.19 -12.09 7.11
N TYR A 127 -0.77 -11.06 6.48
CA TYR A 127 -0.05 -9.91 5.92
C TYR A 127 -0.89 -8.63 6.06
N SER A 128 -0.21 -7.51 6.26
CA SER A 128 -0.81 -6.17 6.34
C SER A 128 -0.88 -5.48 4.98
N THR A 129 -0.10 -5.92 3.97
CA THR A 129 -0.02 -5.26 2.67
C THR A 129 -0.06 -6.28 1.54
N MET A 130 -0.62 -5.89 0.41
CA MET A 130 -0.68 -6.72 -0.79
C MET A 130 -0.89 -5.88 -2.05
N PHE A 131 -0.81 -6.53 -3.21
CA PHE A 131 -1.25 -5.96 -4.48
C PHE A 131 -2.62 -6.48 -4.89
N TRP A 132 -3.40 -5.58 -5.50
CA TRP A 132 -4.74 -5.82 -5.96
C TRP A 132 -4.93 -5.23 -7.35
N LYS A 133 -5.56 -6.00 -8.24
CA LYS A 133 -6.11 -5.52 -9.50
C LYS A 133 -7.63 -5.47 -9.37
N THR A 134 -8.17 -4.27 -9.46
CA THR A 134 -9.61 -4.04 -9.37
C THR A 134 -10.31 -4.55 -10.63
N ASP A 135 -11.41 -5.27 -10.47
CA ASP A 135 -12.27 -5.70 -11.58
C ASP A 135 -13.21 -4.58 -12.09
N LYS A 136 -13.31 -3.49 -11.32
CA LYS A 136 -14.16 -2.34 -11.63
C LYS A 136 -13.38 -1.03 -11.58
N GLN A 137 -13.90 -0.03 -12.27
CA GLN A 137 -13.40 1.34 -12.18
C GLN A 137 -13.64 1.91 -10.77
N LEU A 138 -12.66 2.63 -10.23
CA LEU A 138 -12.79 3.37 -8.98
C LEU A 138 -12.91 4.88 -9.23
N THR A 139 -13.71 5.56 -8.43
CA THR A 139 -13.91 7.02 -8.50
C THR A 139 -13.31 7.70 -7.28
N LEU A 140 -12.54 8.77 -7.50
CA LEU A 140 -12.01 9.58 -6.40
C LEU A 140 -13.12 10.42 -5.79
N GLU A 141 -13.19 10.40 -4.46
CA GLU A 141 -14.11 11.15 -3.65
C GLU A 141 -13.40 11.76 -2.44
N THR A 142 -14.14 12.62 -1.74
CA THR A 142 -13.72 13.22 -0.48
C THR A 142 -14.69 12.77 0.60
N ASP A 143 -14.16 12.15 1.66
CA ASP A 143 -14.97 11.73 2.80
C ASP A 143 -15.45 12.93 3.64
N LYS A 144 -16.28 12.66 4.66
CA LYS A 144 -16.80 13.70 5.57
C LYS A 144 -15.69 14.40 6.37
N LYS A 145 -14.53 13.76 6.55
CA LYS A 145 -13.35 14.29 7.25
C LYS A 145 -12.36 14.99 6.29
N LYS A 146 -12.75 15.18 5.02
CA LYS A 146 -11.93 15.78 3.95
C LYS A 146 -10.71 14.93 3.54
N ASN A 147 -10.70 13.64 3.86
CA ASN A 147 -9.72 12.72 3.31
C ASN A 147 -10.13 12.32 1.90
N LEU A 148 -9.12 12.12 1.05
CA LEU A 148 -9.34 11.55 -0.27
C LEU A 148 -9.53 10.04 -0.16
N CYS A 149 -10.51 9.51 -0.86
CA CYS A 149 -10.76 8.07 -0.94
C CYS A 149 -11.18 7.67 -2.35
N TYR A 150 -10.95 6.41 -2.71
CA TYR A 150 -11.49 5.82 -3.93
C TYR A 150 -12.71 4.97 -3.59
N ARG A 151 -13.80 5.14 -4.34
CA ARG A 151 -15.00 4.33 -4.24
C ARG A 151 -14.99 3.20 -5.26
N TYR A 152 -15.10 1.97 -4.77
CA TYR A 152 -15.41 0.78 -5.54
C TYR A 152 -16.93 0.61 -5.63
N PRO A 153 -17.53 0.52 -6.83
CA PRO A 153 -18.99 0.52 -6.97
C PRO A 153 -19.61 -0.84 -6.61
N THR A 154 -20.69 -0.80 -5.81
CA THR A 154 -21.59 -1.93 -5.53
C THR A 154 -23.05 -1.47 -5.63
N GLU A 155 -23.99 -2.41 -5.67
CA GLU A 155 -25.43 -2.10 -5.69
C GLU A 155 -25.87 -1.27 -4.48
N ASN A 156 -25.18 -1.42 -3.34
CA ASN A 156 -25.49 -0.76 -2.07
C ASN A 156 -24.62 0.48 -1.81
N GLY A 157 -24.16 1.17 -2.85
CA GLY A 157 -23.45 2.45 -2.74
C GLY A 157 -21.92 2.34 -2.65
N GLY A 158 -21.34 1.14 -2.66
CA GLY A 158 -19.91 0.92 -2.84
C GLY A 158 -19.05 0.88 -1.58
N PHE A 159 -17.81 0.44 -1.76
CA PHE A 159 -16.77 0.41 -0.74
C PHE A 159 -15.82 1.58 -0.89
N THR A 160 -15.23 2.06 0.21
CA THR A 160 -14.26 3.17 0.18
C THR A 160 -12.89 2.71 0.66
N LEU A 161 -11.86 3.17 -0.05
CA LEU A 161 -10.45 2.96 0.29
C LEU A 161 -9.77 4.32 0.43
N THR A 162 -9.22 4.63 1.60
CA THR A 162 -8.53 5.92 1.84
C THR A 162 -7.27 6.02 1.00
N PHE A 163 -7.05 7.16 0.33
CA PHE A 163 -5.85 7.41 -0.46
C PHE A 163 -4.75 8.07 0.38
N VAL A 164 -3.59 7.42 0.47
CA VAL A 164 -2.46 7.88 1.32
C VAL A 164 -1.17 8.16 0.53
N GLY A 165 -1.23 8.14 -0.81
CA GLY A 165 -0.08 8.31 -1.68
C GLY A 165 0.52 9.74 -1.68
N PHE A 166 1.79 9.84 -2.09
CA PHE A 166 2.45 11.13 -2.35
C PHE A 166 2.09 11.72 -3.72
N GLN A 167 1.80 10.87 -4.69
CA GLN A 167 1.41 11.22 -6.04
C GLN A 167 0.09 12.00 -6.07
N LYS A 168 -0.09 12.79 -7.13
CA LYS A 168 -1.37 13.44 -7.40
C LYS A 168 -2.44 12.36 -7.61
N PRO A 169 -3.57 12.39 -6.89
CA PRO A 169 -4.63 11.42 -7.08
C PRO A 169 -5.27 11.60 -8.46
N LEU A 170 -5.64 10.50 -9.09
CA LEU A 170 -6.38 10.48 -10.34
C LEU A 170 -7.86 10.62 -10.01
N LYS A 171 -8.64 11.30 -10.85
CA LYS A 171 -10.11 11.36 -10.66
C LYS A 171 -10.77 9.99 -10.74
N THR A 172 -10.17 9.10 -11.53
CA THR A 172 -10.70 7.78 -11.84
C THR A 172 -9.54 6.81 -12.01
N ILE A 173 -9.69 5.61 -11.44
CA ILE A 173 -8.78 4.48 -11.65
C ILE A 173 -9.52 3.44 -12.50
N PRO A 174 -9.05 3.13 -13.72
CA PRO A 174 -9.66 2.10 -14.55
C PRO A 174 -9.66 0.71 -13.89
N ALA A 175 -10.59 -0.15 -14.31
CA ALA A 175 -10.48 -1.58 -14.06
C ALA A 175 -9.13 -2.13 -14.56
N ASP A 176 -8.68 -3.25 -14.00
CA ASP A 176 -7.39 -3.90 -14.26
C ASP A 176 -6.14 -3.08 -13.85
N THR A 177 -6.33 -1.94 -13.17
CA THR A 177 -5.21 -1.17 -12.63
C THR A 177 -4.61 -1.88 -11.42
N LEU A 178 -3.29 -2.02 -11.40
CA LEU A 178 -2.53 -2.51 -10.25
C LEU A 178 -2.50 -1.47 -9.12
N LEU A 179 -2.92 -1.88 -7.94
CA LEU A 179 -2.97 -1.06 -6.73
C LEU A 179 -2.22 -1.75 -5.61
N ARG A 180 -1.51 -0.99 -4.78
CA ARG A 180 -1.07 -1.48 -3.48
C ARG A 180 -2.13 -1.11 -2.45
N VAL A 181 -2.54 -2.08 -1.66
CA VAL A 181 -3.45 -1.90 -0.54
C VAL A 181 -2.76 -2.31 0.75
N SER A 182 -3.14 -1.67 1.85
CA SER A 182 -2.54 -1.91 3.15
C SER A 182 -3.56 -1.69 4.27
N LEU A 183 -3.54 -2.56 5.27
CA LEU A 183 -4.19 -2.33 6.54
C LEU A 183 -3.45 -1.25 7.32
N HIS A 184 -4.17 -0.52 8.17
CA HIS A 184 -3.61 0.50 9.07
C HIS A 184 -4.26 0.40 10.44
N ILE A 185 -3.45 0.43 11.50
CA ILE A 185 -3.96 0.39 12.88
C ILE A 185 -4.73 1.66 13.22
N GLY A 186 -6.04 1.53 13.49
CA GLY A 186 -6.87 2.64 13.95
C GLY A 186 -6.49 3.07 15.37
N GLY A 187 -6.39 4.38 15.61
CA GLY A 187 -6.00 4.94 16.91
C GLY A 187 -7.06 4.83 18.03
N ASP A 188 -8.31 4.54 17.68
CA ASP A 188 -9.35 4.21 18.65
C ASP A 188 -9.49 2.69 18.71
N HIS A 189 -9.25 2.10 19.89
CA HIS A 189 -9.33 0.68 20.25
C HIS A 189 -10.67 -0.05 19.97
N LYS A 190 -11.44 0.39 18.97
CA LYS A 190 -12.71 -0.17 18.50
C LYS A 190 -12.64 -0.70 17.06
N ILE A 191 -11.65 -0.29 16.26
CA ILE A 191 -11.42 -0.80 14.89
C ILE A 191 -9.91 -1.01 14.71
N ASP A 192 -9.48 -2.27 14.76
CA ASP A 192 -8.05 -2.58 14.79
C ASP A 192 -7.37 -2.27 13.46
N HIS A 193 -8.02 -2.47 12.30
CA HIS A 193 -7.38 -2.18 11.02
C HIS A 193 -8.31 -1.59 9.95
N THR A 194 -8.03 -0.38 9.46
CA THR A 194 -8.71 0.22 8.30
C THR A 194 -7.95 -0.07 7.01
N LEU A 195 -8.65 -0.35 5.92
CA LEU A 195 -8.03 -0.52 4.60
C LEU A 195 -7.66 0.83 3.98
N ASN A 196 -6.37 1.06 3.81
CA ASN A 196 -5.81 2.14 3.04
C ASN A 196 -5.38 1.64 1.65
N CYS A 197 -5.37 2.53 0.68
CA CYS A 197 -4.81 2.29 -0.64
C CYS A 197 -3.77 3.36 -1.01
N ALA A 198 -2.73 2.91 -1.68
CA ALA A 198 -1.80 3.78 -2.39
C ALA A 198 -1.83 3.32 -3.86
N ALA A 199 -2.42 4.13 -4.72
CA ALA A 199 -2.51 3.81 -6.14
C ALA A 199 -1.11 3.79 -6.77
N MET A 200 -0.59 2.62 -7.12
CA MET A 200 0.67 2.51 -7.86
C MET A 200 0.44 2.82 -9.34
N CYS A 201 0.13 4.08 -9.67
CA CYS A 201 0.02 4.49 -11.06
C CYS A 201 0.91 5.69 -11.35
N LYS A 202 2.15 5.39 -11.77
CA LYS A 202 2.90 6.21 -12.73
C LYS A 202 2.70 5.60 -14.13
N SER A 203 1.48 5.50 -14.63
CA SER A 203 1.23 5.42 -16.09
C SER A 203 -0.25 5.58 -16.42
N LEU A 204 -0.72 6.83 -16.53
CA LEU A 204 -1.90 7.12 -17.34
C LEU A 204 -1.62 8.10 -18.48
N ASP A 205 -0.35 8.42 -18.74
CA ASP A 205 0.06 9.18 -19.94
C ASP A 205 0.48 8.27 -21.12
N GLY A 206 0.54 6.94 -20.94
CA GLY A 206 1.05 6.01 -21.96
C GLY A 206 0.01 5.14 -22.67
N PHE A 207 -1.22 5.04 -22.17
CA PHE A 207 -2.20 4.03 -22.64
C PHE A 207 -3.27 4.57 -23.61
N LEU A 208 -3.26 5.87 -23.93
CA LEU A 208 -4.20 6.47 -24.91
C LEU A 208 -3.52 6.98 -26.20
N LYS A 209 -2.25 6.64 -26.44
CA LYS A 209 -1.59 6.85 -27.74
C LYS A 209 -0.70 5.67 -28.09
N ARG A 210 -1.32 4.61 -28.60
CA ARG A 210 -0.86 3.82 -29.74
C ARG A 210 -1.99 2.92 -30.21
#